data_AF-A0AAV0XQC7-F1
#
_entry.id   AF-A0AAV0XQC7-F1
#
_cell.length_a   1.000
_cell.length_b   1.000
_cell.length_c   1.000
_cell.angle_alpha   90.00
_cell.angle_beta   90.00
_cell.angle_gamma   90.00
#
_symmetry.space_group_name_H-M   'P 1'
#
loop_
_entity.id
_entity.type
_entity.pdbx_description
1 polymer ?
#
loop_
_entity_poly.entity_id
_entity_poly.type
_entity_poly.pdbx_seq_one_letter_code
_entity_poly.pdbx_strand_id
1 'polypeptide(L)'
;MPLFNRKTVHKIKDDPAAVQNKHNEHDDQVKQNLVFHCQQAQGSPTGLVSNFSNVRELYQRVADCYDFPSDEVSPIQPYLP
;
A
#
# COMPACT_ATOMS: atom_id res chain seq x y z
N MET A 1 -4.98 -41.00 11.45
CA MET A 1 -3.85 -40.57 12.30
C MET A 1 -2.71 -41.56 12.16
N PRO A 2 -1.51 -41.13 11.76
CA PRO A 2 -0.27 -41.79 12.12
C PRO A 2 0.57 -40.89 13.03
N LEU A 3 0.87 -41.40 14.24
CA LEU A 3 2.04 -41.01 15.03
C LEU A 3 3.30 -41.47 14.28
N PHE A 4 4.42 -40.75 14.33
CA PHE A 4 5.74 -41.29 14.70
C PHE A 4 6.81 -40.18 14.81
N ASN A 5 7.51 -40.23 15.95
CA ASN A 5 8.54 -39.33 16.46
C ASN A 5 9.89 -39.42 15.70
N ARG A 6 10.75 -38.39 15.88
CA ARG A 6 11.99 -38.42 16.71
C ARG A 6 13.18 -37.65 16.08
N LYS A 7 13.49 -36.50 16.72
CA LYS A 7 14.77 -35.76 16.90
C LYS A 7 16.01 -36.19 16.10
N THR A 8 16.69 -35.23 15.45
CA THR A 8 18.17 -35.05 15.58
C THR A 8 18.53 -33.57 15.65
N VAL A 9 19.26 -33.22 16.70
CA VAL A 9 19.96 -31.95 16.91
C VAL A 9 21.23 -31.98 16.06
N HIS A 10 21.47 -30.94 15.26
CA HIS A 10 22.81 -30.61 14.78
C HIS A 10 23.13 -29.17 15.17
N LYS A 11 23.97 -29.05 16.20
CA LYS A 11 24.64 -27.85 16.65
C LYS A 11 25.74 -27.51 15.63
N ILE A 12 25.59 -26.41 14.90
CA ILE A 12 26.69 -25.84 14.10
C ILE A 12 27.09 -24.51 14.74
N LYS A 13 28.40 -24.39 14.85
CA LYS A 13 29.24 -23.58 15.72
C LYS A 13 29.38 -22.16 15.16
N ASP A 14 29.46 -21.20 16.07
CA ASP A 14 29.79 -19.79 15.85
C ASP A 14 31.06 -19.62 14.99
N ASP A 15 31.03 -18.70 14.00
CA ASP A 15 32.05 -17.66 13.76
C ASP A 15 31.58 -16.65 12.67
N PRO A 16 32.03 -15.37 12.71
CA PRO A 16 31.36 -14.22 12.11
C PRO A 16 32.06 -13.64 10.85
N ALA A 17 31.39 -12.68 10.21
CA ALA A 17 31.88 -11.77 9.16
C ALA A 17 31.73 -12.24 7.70
N ALA A 18 30.59 -11.90 7.11
CA ALA A 18 30.48 -11.13 5.86
C ALA A 18 29.00 -11.06 5.45
N VAL A 19 28.29 -10.06 5.95
CA VAL A 19 26.98 -9.67 5.40
C VAL A 19 27.22 -9.13 3.98
N GLN A 20 27.17 -10.02 3.00
CA GLN A 20 26.93 -9.66 1.61
C GLN A 20 25.41 -9.73 1.41
N ASN A 21 24.75 -8.60 1.62
CA ASN A 21 23.38 -8.38 1.19
C ASN A 21 23.35 -8.40 -0.34
N LYS A 22 23.23 -9.60 -0.92
CA LYS A 22 22.75 -9.74 -2.28
C LYS A 22 21.32 -9.25 -2.30
N HIS A 23 21.08 -8.13 -2.99
CA HIS A 23 19.74 -7.76 -3.46
C HIS A 23 19.18 -8.97 -4.22
N ASN A 24 18.27 -9.69 -3.57
CA ASN A 24 17.45 -10.68 -4.24
C ASN A 24 16.32 -9.92 -4.92
N GLU A 25 16.38 -9.87 -6.26
CA GLU A 25 15.19 -9.70 -7.08
C GLU A 25 14.20 -10.85 -6.80
N HIS A 26 12.90 -10.56 -6.94
CA HIS A 26 11.73 -11.34 -6.48
C HIS A 26 11.33 -11.14 -5.02
N ASP A 27 10.81 -9.95 -4.74
CA ASP A 27 9.68 -9.82 -3.82
C ASP A 27 8.57 -9.11 -4.60
N ASP A 28 7.85 -9.87 -5.42
CA ASP A 28 6.49 -9.52 -5.84
C ASP A 28 5.62 -9.51 -4.57
N GLN A 29 5.85 -8.50 -3.73
CA GLN A 29 5.02 -8.21 -2.59
C GLN A 29 3.61 -8.16 -3.12
N VAL A 30 2.75 -9.00 -2.55
CA VAL A 30 1.32 -8.96 -2.79
C VAL A 30 0.86 -7.55 -2.46
N LYS A 31 0.88 -6.64 -3.44
CA LYS A 31 0.30 -5.31 -3.37
C LYS A 31 -1.18 -5.59 -3.23
N GLN A 32 -1.63 -5.67 -1.97
CA GLN A 32 -3.03 -5.84 -1.63
C GLN A 32 -3.77 -4.74 -2.39
N ASN A 33 -4.60 -5.15 -3.35
CA ASN A 33 -5.25 -4.20 -4.24
C ASN A 33 -6.40 -3.54 -3.46
N LEU A 34 -6.06 -2.49 -2.71
CA LEU A 34 -7.01 -1.75 -1.89
C LEU A 34 -7.83 -0.85 -2.80
N VAL A 35 -9.14 -1.10 -2.80
CA VAL A 35 -10.14 -0.32 -3.54
C VAL A 35 -11.01 0.40 -2.52
N PHE A 36 -11.18 1.70 -2.71
CA PHE A 36 -11.97 2.55 -1.83
C PHE A 36 -13.13 3.19 -2.60
N HIS A 37 -14.25 3.37 -1.88
CA HIS A 37 -15.42 4.08 -2.36
C HIS A 37 -15.39 5.51 -1.83
N CYS A 38 -15.55 6.51 -2.71
CA CYS A 38 -15.62 7.92 -2.34
C CYS A 38 -16.77 8.64 -3.05
N GLN A 39 -17.18 9.80 -2.53
CA GLN A 39 -18.22 10.68 -3.08
C GLN A 39 -17.85 12.15 -2.84
N GLN A 40 -18.33 13.05 -3.70
CA GLN A 40 -18.20 14.49 -3.47
C GLN A 40 -19.14 14.93 -2.35
N ALA A 41 -18.71 15.91 -1.55
CA ALA A 41 -19.49 16.42 -0.41
C ALA A 41 -20.83 17.05 -0.82
N GLN A 42 -20.90 17.69 -2.00
CA GLN A 42 -22.16 18.19 -2.58
C GLN A 42 -23.11 17.10 -3.09
N GLY A 43 -22.70 15.83 -3.03
CA GLY A 43 -23.43 14.69 -3.59
C GLY A 43 -22.97 14.36 -5.01
N SER A 44 -22.52 13.13 -5.22
CA SER A 44 -22.20 12.58 -6.54
C SER A 44 -22.34 11.05 -6.53
N PRO A 45 -22.42 10.39 -7.69
CA PRO A 45 -22.28 8.94 -7.78
C PRO A 45 -20.98 8.45 -7.11
N THR A 46 -20.99 7.24 -6.58
CA THR A 46 -19.81 6.67 -5.89
C THR A 46 -18.69 6.40 -6.88
N GLY A 47 -17.52 7.00 -6.63
CA GLY A 47 -16.28 6.76 -7.35
C GLY A 47 -15.48 5.64 -6.70
N LEU A 48 -14.63 5.00 -7.51
CA LEU A 48 -13.74 3.92 -7.10
C LEU A 48 -12.29 4.36 -7.28
N VAL A 49 -11.53 4.41 -6.19
CA VAL A 49 -10.11 4.77 -6.23
C VAL A 49 -9.24 3.64 -5.69
N SER A 50 -8.11 3.39 -6.37
CA SER A 50 -7.13 2.38 -6.00
C SER A 50 -5.72 2.83 -6.42
N ASN A 51 -4.70 2.02 -6.10
CA ASN A 51 -3.32 2.21 -6.56
C ASN A 51 -2.69 3.55 -6.16
N PHE A 52 -2.83 3.94 -4.89
CA PHE A 52 -2.14 5.09 -4.29
C PHE A 52 -1.34 4.65 -3.05
N SER A 53 -0.21 5.30 -2.79
CA SER A 53 0.67 5.05 -1.63
C SER A 53 0.74 6.25 -0.68
N ASN A 54 0.21 7.40 -1.09
CA ASN A 54 0.17 8.62 -0.28
C ASN A 54 -1.08 9.46 -0.58
N VAL A 55 -1.29 10.50 0.23
CA VAL A 55 -2.46 11.39 0.16
C VAL A 55 -2.51 12.22 -1.14
N ARG A 56 -1.35 12.61 -1.68
CA ARG A 56 -1.28 13.36 -2.94
C ARG A 56 -1.77 12.51 -4.12
N GLU A 57 -1.32 11.26 -4.18
CA GLU A 57 -1.78 10.29 -5.17
C GLU A 57 -3.27 9.95 -4.99
N LEU A 58 -3.75 9.85 -3.75
CA LEU A 58 -5.17 9.69 -3.48
C LEU A 58 -6.00 10.82 -4.08
N TYR A 59 -5.63 12.08 -3.83
CA TYR A 59 -6.37 13.22 -4.39
C TYR A 59 -6.33 13.24 -5.91
N GLN A 60 -5.21 12.86 -6.51
CA GLN A 60 -5.12 12.71 -7.96
C GLN A 60 -6.07 11.63 -8.49
N ARG A 61 -6.15 10.46 -7.82
CA ARG A 61 -7.11 9.40 -8.18
C ARG A 61 -8.57 9.86 -8.06
N VAL A 62 -8.88 10.64 -7.02
CA VAL A 62 -10.23 11.22 -6.83
C VAL A 62 -10.53 12.25 -7.92
N ALA A 63 -9.58 13.11 -8.26
CA ALA A 63 -9.69 14.11 -9.31
C ALA A 63 -9.95 13.45 -10.69
N ASP A 64 -9.20 12.40 -11.01
CA ASP A 64 -9.38 11.61 -12.25
C ASP A 64 -10.78 10.95 -12.31
N CYS A 65 -11.29 10.44 -11.18
CA CYS A 65 -12.61 9.78 -11.12
C CYS A 65 -13.78 10.72 -11.43
N TYR A 66 -13.64 12.00 -11.12
CA TYR A 66 -14.72 12.99 -11.19
C TYR A 66 -14.43 14.11 -12.19
N ASP A 67 -13.36 13.97 -12.99
CA ASP A 67 -12.95 14.88 -14.07
C ASP A 67 -12.83 16.34 -13.62
N PHE A 68 -12.19 16.57 -12.47
CA PHE A 68 -11.87 17.91 -11.99
C PHE A 68 -10.38 18.09 -11.70
N PRO A 69 -9.84 19.32 -11.70
CA PRO A 69 -8.42 19.54 -11.49
C PRO A 69 -8.02 19.10 -10.09
N SER A 70 -6.89 18.38 -9.96
CA SER A 70 -6.41 17.93 -8.65
C SER A 70 -6.10 19.08 -7.68
N ASP A 71 -5.91 20.30 -8.20
CA ASP A 71 -5.72 21.54 -7.43
C ASP A 71 -7.01 21.97 -6.68
N GLU A 72 -8.18 21.58 -7.19
CA GLU A 72 -9.49 21.89 -6.59
C GLU A 72 -9.87 20.92 -5.46
N VAL A 73 -9.16 19.79 -5.31
CA VAL A 73 -9.29 18.88 -4.16
C VAL A 73 -8.57 19.44 -2.91
N SER A 74 -8.17 20.71 -2.91
CA SER A 74 -7.52 21.32 -1.75
C SER A 74 -8.53 21.47 -0.59
N PRO A 75 -8.08 21.30 0.67
CA PRO A 75 -8.95 21.45 1.81
C PRO A 75 -9.44 22.90 1.85
N ILE A 76 -10.73 23.10 1.58
CA ILE A 76 -11.53 24.27 1.96
C ILE A 76 -10.77 25.58 1.80
N GLN A 77 -10.99 26.24 0.64
CA GLN A 77 -10.65 27.65 0.41
C GLN A 77 -10.82 28.43 1.73
N PRO A 78 -9.75 29.03 2.29
CA PRO A 78 -9.91 29.89 3.44
C PRO A 78 -10.86 31.00 3.01
N TYR A 79 -12.03 31.03 3.65
CA TYR A 79 -13.02 32.08 3.49
C TYR A 79 -12.29 33.42 3.64
N LEU A 80 -12.04 34.12 2.52
CA LEU A 80 -11.61 35.52 2.57
C LEU A 80 -12.82 36.34 3.06
N PRO A 81 -12.58 37.36 3.92
CA PRO A 81 -13.58 38.00 4.76
C PRO A 81 -14.74 38.66 4.00
#